data_AF-A0A357XYB9-F1
#
_entry.id   AF-A0A357XYB9-F1
#
_cell.length_a   1.000
_cell.length_b   1.000
_cell.length_c   1.000
_cell.angle_alpha   90.00
_cell.angle_beta   90.00
_cell.angle_gamma   90.00
#
_symmetry.space_group_name_H-M   'P 1'
#
loop_
_entity.id
_entity.type
_entity.pdbx_description
1 polymer ?
#
loop_
_entity_poly.entity_id
_entity_poly.type
_entity_poly.pdbx_seq_one_letter_code
_entity_poly.pdbx_strand_id
1 'polypeptide(L)'
;MRRSRRFFRTAKTLTTKTLTTKTLTTKAEFLNRIRAALAGSDAGALKDEGSLSSLPPVPDVWPLRGLSREELRSRFAESLTAVAGECVACSDLRDAADKTTALLREAGAVRVALPDHPFTRRVVPLLQGITLIGPPDEPGVGDQGTVNLGELARCDAAILSPEYLLADSGSALLAAPTVFDRLAIYMPPICLLLAPGSLLREHLPHVWQEFRTQWDRSPAGEFVVVTGPSRTADIEKKLVLGVHGPKKLVVFLIDTVL
;
A
#
# COMPACT_ATOMS: atom_id res chain seq x y z
N MET A 1 84.89 -0.25 35.77
CA MET A 1 85.59 -1.33 36.50
C MET A 1 84.57 -2.36 36.97
N ARG A 2 84.52 -3.57 36.34
CA ARG A 2 83.81 -4.82 36.75
C ARG A 2 82.28 -4.74 36.95
N ARG A 3 81.40 -5.72 36.66
CA ARG A 3 81.40 -7.09 36.14
C ARG A 3 79.92 -7.37 35.76
N SER A 4 79.63 -7.86 34.56
CA SER A 4 79.11 -9.21 34.28
C SER A 4 78.07 -9.77 35.27
N ARG A 5 76.83 -9.99 34.78
CA ARG A 5 76.13 -11.28 34.92
C ARG A 5 75.31 -11.57 33.64
N ARG A 6 75.70 -12.64 32.95
CA ARG A 6 74.93 -13.32 31.90
C ARG A 6 73.75 -14.05 32.53
N PHE A 7 72.58 -14.02 31.89
CA PHE A 7 71.66 -15.15 31.87
C PHE A 7 71.08 -15.29 30.46
N PHE A 8 71.31 -16.47 29.88
CA PHE A 8 70.75 -16.94 28.62
C PHE A 8 69.27 -17.30 28.80
N ARG A 9 68.41 -16.95 27.85
CA ARG A 9 67.34 -17.85 27.34
C ARG A 9 66.66 -17.33 26.07
N THR A 10 67.02 -18.00 24.98
CA THR A 10 66.18 -18.47 23.87
C THR A 10 65.33 -17.45 23.07
N ALA A 11 65.76 -17.22 21.83
CA ALA A 11 64.97 -16.58 20.78
C ALA A 11 63.70 -17.40 20.47
N LYS A 12 62.54 -16.75 20.51
CA LYS A 12 61.32 -17.22 19.85
C LYS A 12 61.15 -16.43 18.56
N THR A 13 61.32 -17.11 17.43
CA THR A 13 61.06 -16.59 16.10
C THR A 13 59.57 -16.28 15.95
N LEU A 14 59.23 -15.01 15.76
CA LEU A 14 57.88 -14.56 15.38
C LEU A 14 57.63 -15.00 13.92
N THR A 15 56.75 -15.98 13.74
CA THR A 15 56.28 -16.38 12.42
C THR A 15 55.16 -15.43 11.99
N THR A 16 55.43 -14.64 10.95
CA THR A 16 54.43 -13.84 10.24
C THR A 16 53.36 -14.76 9.64
N LYS A 17 52.12 -14.66 10.14
CA LYS A 17 50.96 -15.32 9.50
C LYS A 17 50.66 -14.59 8.19
N THR A 18 50.91 -15.23 7.07
CA THR A 18 50.46 -14.80 5.76
C THR A 18 48.93 -14.83 5.73
N LEU A 19 48.29 -13.66 5.62
CA LEU A 19 46.86 -13.54 5.34
C LEU A 19 46.58 -14.14 3.97
N THR A 20 45.86 -15.26 3.95
CA THR A 20 45.39 -15.89 2.73
C THR A 20 44.26 -15.03 2.17
N THR A 21 44.50 -14.38 1.03
CA THR A 21 43.48 -13.69 0.25
C THR A 21 42.44 -14.71 -0.20
N LYS A 22 41.22 -14.65 0.36
CA LYS A 22 40.08 -15.41 -0.17
C LYS A 22 39.77 -14.89 -1.57
N THR A 23 39.91 -15.73 -2.57
CA THR A 23 39.47 -15.46 -3.94
C THR A 23 37.96 -15.22 -3.92
N LEU A 24 37.53 -13.99 -4.26
CA LEU A 24 36.12 -13.63 -4.36
C LEU A 24 35.53 -14.34 -5.57
N THR A 25 34.54 -15.21 -5.34
CA THR A 25 33.80 -15.91 -6.39
C THR A 25 33.06 -14.89 -7.26
N THR A 26 33.20 -15.00 -8.58
CA THR A 26 32.54 -14.07 -9.49
C THR A 26 31.02 -14.30 -9.50
N LYS A 27 30.22 -13.28 -9.82
CA LYS A 27 28.75 -13.39 -9.93
C LYS A 27 28.33 -14.53 -10.86
N ALA A 28 29.06 -14.74 -11.94
CA ALA A 28 28.80 -15.80 -12.91
C ALA A 28 29.01 -17.19 -12.31
N GLU A 29 30.09 -17.40 -11.56
CA GLU A 29 30.36 -18.67 -10.86
C GLU A 29 29.34 -18.94 -9.75
N PHE A 30 28.93 -17.90 -9.01
CA PHE A 30 27.87 -18.02 -8.01
C PHE A 30 26.54 -18.45 -8.64
N LEU A 31 26.12 -17.80 -9.73
CA LEU A 31 24.88 -18.14 -10.42
C LEU A 31 24.94 -19.51 -11.10
N ASN A 32 26.10 -19.90 -11.64
CA ASN A 32 26.28 -21.24 -12.20
C ASN A 32 26.26 -22.32 -11.12
N ARG A 33 26.80 -22.05 -9.92
CA ARG A 33 26.66 -22.95 -8.77
C ARG A 33 25.20 -23.12 -8.35
N ILE A 34 24.43 -22.04 -8.33
CA ILE A 34 22.98 -22.11 -8.04
C ILE A 34 22.27 -22.95 -9.10
N ARG A 35 22.49 -22.69 -10.39
CA ARG A 35 21.86 -23.48 -11.46
C ARG A 35 22.26 -24.95 -11.41
N ALA A 36 23.53 -25.26 -11.17
CA ALA A 36 24.00 -26.63 -11.04
C ALA A 36 23.41 -27.34 -9.81
N ALA A 37 23.27 -26.63 -8.68
CA ALA A 37 22.62 -27.17 -7.48
C ALA A 37 21.12 -27.44 -7.71
N LEU A 38 20.44 -26.60 -8.49
CA LEU A 38 19.03 -26.77 -8.87
C LEU A 38 18.82 -27.81 -9.98
N ALA A 39 19.83 -28.04 -10.83
CA ALA A 39 19.79 -29.01 -11.93
C ALA A 39 20.24 -30.42 -11.50
N GLY A 40 21.13 -30.51 -10.51
CA GLY A 40 21.63 -31.76 -9.93
C GLY A 40 20.86 -32.21 -8.68
N SER A 41 19.85 -31.46 -8.25
CA SER A 41 18.84 -32.00 -7.33
C SER A 41 17.98 -32.96 -8.15
N ASP A 42 18.32 -34.25 -8.07
CA ASP A 42 17.41 -35.32 -8.46
C ASP A 42 16.03 -34.97 -7.92
N ALA A 43 15.06 -34.79 -8.82
CA ALA A 43 13.64 -34.65 -8.50
C ALA A 43 13.07 -35.87 -7.72
N GLY A 44 13.91 -36.84 -7.36
CA GLY A 44 13.63 -37.98 -6.50
C GLY A 44 14.20 -37.91 -5.08
N ALA A 45 15.24 -37.12 -4.79
CA ALA A 45 15.92 -37.15 -3.48
C ALA A 45 15.31 -36.20 -2.43
N LEU A 46 14.43 -35.28 -2.83
CA LEU A 46 13.59 -34.48 -1.91
C LEU A 46 12.27 -35.18 -1.52
N LYS A 47 12.12 -36.48 -1.84
CA LYS A 47 10.88 -37.22 -1.55
C LYS A 47 10.81 -37.83 -0.15
N ASP A 48 11.87 -37.72 0.65
CA ASP A 48 11.93 -38.31 2.00
C ASP A 48 12.10 -37.27 3.12
N GLU A 49 11.70 -36.02 2.88
CA GLU A 49 11.18 -35.16 3.93
C GLU A 49 9.66 -35.36 3.95
N GLY A 50 9.17 -36.01 5.02
CA GLY A 50 7.80 -36.51 5.15
C GLY A 50 6.77 -35.68 4.39
N SER A 51 6.31 -36.21 3.27
CA SER A 51 5.13 -35.82 2.50
C SER A 51 4.54 -34.45 2.91
N LEU A 52 5.14 -33.35 2.44
CA LEU A 52 4.45 -32.05 2.29
C LEU A 52 3.39 -32.11 1.16
N SER A 53 2.88 -33.30 0.81
CA SER A 53 2.01 -33.53 -0.35
C SER A 53 0.56 -33.06 -0.14
N SER A 54 0.21 -32.70 1.10
CA SER A 54 -0.99 -31.93 1.37
C SER A 54 -0.61 -30.82 2.33
N LEU A 55 -0.60 -29.57 1.83
CA LEU A 55 -0.78 -28.43 2.73
C LEU A 55 -1.98 -28.76 3.63
N PRO A 56 -1.89 -28.53 4.95
CA PRO A 56 -3.07 -28.69 5.79
C PRO A 56 -4.21 -27.87 5.18
N PRO A 57 -5.47 -28.33 5.30
CA PRO A 57 -6.60 -27.56 4.78
C PRO A 57 -6.51 -26.16 5.37
N VAL A 58 -6.59 -25.14 4.52
CA VAL A 58 -6.57 -23.75 4.97
C VAL A 58 -7.76 -23.61 5.93
N PRO A 59 -7.52 -23.32 7.22
CA PRO A 59 -8.61 -23.17 8.17
C PRO A 59 -9.51 -22.04 7.68
N ASP A 60 -10.81 -22.16 7.94
CA ASP A 60 -11.76 -21.09 7.65
C ASP A 60 -11.56 -19.96 8.66
N VAL A 61 -10.61 -19.09 8.34
CA VAL A 61 -10.19 -17.94 9.14
C VAL A 61 -10.96 -16.75 8.59
N TRP A 62 -11.92 -16.24 9.37
CA TRP A 62 -12.96 -15.25 8.99
C TRP A 62 -14.07 -15.81 8.08
N PRO A 63 -15.02 -16.60 8.62
CA PRO A 63 -16.20 -17.02 7.87
C PRO A 63 -17.10 -15.81 7.55
N LEU A 64 -17.72 -15.85 6.37
CA LEU A 64 -18.76 -14.89 5.98
C LEU A 64 -19.97 -15.02 6.90
N ARG A 65 -20.43 -13.89 7.44
CA ARG A 65 -21.63 -13.84 8.28
C ARG A 65 -22.91 -13.55 7.48
N GLY A 66 -22.78 -13.16 6.23
CA GLY A 66 -23.94 -12.82 5.38
C GLY A 66 -24.64 -11.56 5.89
N LEU A 67 -23.87 -10.57 6.35
CA LEU A 67 -24.40 -9.32 6.89
C LEU A 67 -25.27 -8.60 5.84
N SER A 68 -26.38 -8.03 6.28
CA SER A 68 -27.20 -7.15 5.46
C SER A 68 -26.43 -5.89 5.05
N ARG A 69 -26.92 -5.19 4.03
CA ARG A 69 -26.29 -3.93 3.58
C ARG A 69 -26.23 -2.90 4.70
N GLU A 70 -27.27 -2.81 5.52
CA GLU A 70 -27.32 -1.87 6.63
C GLU A 70 -26.29 -2.22 7.71
N GLU A 71 -26.16 -3.50 8.05
CA GLU A 71 -25.13 -3.96 9.00
C GLU A 71 -23.71 -3.72 8.48
N LEU A 72 -23.47 -3.96 7.18
CA LEU A 72 -22.18 -3.64 6.54
C LEU A 72 -21.87 -2.14 6.63
N ARG A 73 -22.86 -1.27 6.38
CA ARG A 73 -22.69 0.18 6.47
C ARG A 73 -22.38 0.64 7.90
N SER A 74 -23.19 0.20 8.87
CA SER A 74 -22.99 0.56 10.29
C SER A 74 -21.61 0.13 10.74
N ARG A 75 -21.25 -1.14 10.48
CA ARG A 75 -19.96 -1.68 10.89
C ARG A 75 -18.80 -0.98 10.21
N PHE A 76 -18.89 -0.68 8.92
CA PHE A 76 -17.87 0.09 8.22
C PHE A 76 -17.69 1.49 8.82
N ALA A 77 -18.78 2.21 9.08
CA ALA A 77 -18.72 3.55 9.67
C ALA A 77 -18.12 3.54 11.08
N GLU A 78 -18.51 2.57 11.91
CA GLU A 78 -17.96 2.35 13.25
C GLU A 78 -16.45 2.05 13.20
N SER A 79 -16.04 1.08 12.37
CA SER A 79 -14.64 0.69 12.23
C SER A 79 -13.78 1.82 11.65
N LEU A 80 -14.29 2.56 10.65
CA LEU A 80 -13.59 3.70 10.06
C LEU A 80 -13.39 4.81 11.11
N THR A 81 -14.42 5.08 11.90
CA THR A 81 -14.35 6.06 13.00
C THR A 81 -13.36 5.63 14.08
N ALA A 82 -13.31 4.33 14.41
CA ALA A 82 -12.35 3.77 15.36
C ALA A 82 -10.87 3.96 14.92
N VAL A 83 -10.63 4.13 13.62
CA VAL A 83 -9.30 4.46 13.07
C VAL A 83 -9.18 5.92 12.63
N ALA A 84 -10.02 6.80 13.18
CA ALA A 84 -10.03 8.25 12.97
C ALA A 84 -10.32 8.72 11.53
N GLY A 85 -10.98 7.88 10.72
CA GLY A 85 -11.59 8.31 9.47
C GLY A 85 -13.03 8.80 9.68
N GLU A 86 -13.56 9.52 8.70
CA GLU A 86 -14.93 10.04 8.71
C GLU A 86 -15.77 9.32 7.66
N CYS A 87 -16.96 8.85 8.03
CA CYS A 87 -17.94 8.28 7.09
C CYS A 87 -19.08 9.28 6.89
N VAL A 88 -19.34 9.65 5.64
CA VAL A 88 -20.43 10.57 5.25
C VAL A 88 -21.42 9.81 4.39
N ALA A 89 -22.65 9.64 4.87
CA ALA A 89 -23.71 9.03 4.08
C ALA A 89 -24.24 10.01 3.02
N CYS A 90 -24.45 9.53 1.79
CA CYS A 90 -24.95 10.30 0.66
C CYS A 90 -26.13 9.58 -0.01
N SER A 91 -27.24 10.29 -0.23
CA SER A 91 -28.43 9.69 -0.87
C SER A 91 -28.17 9.31 -2.34
N ASP A 92 -27.42 10.14 -3.04
CA ASP A 92 -27.14 10.04 -4.47
C ASP A 92 -25.84 10.77 -4.86
N LEU A 93 -25.52 10.77 -6.16
CA LEU A 93 -24.33 11.42 -6.70
C LEU A 93 -24.32 12.95 -6.51
N ARG A 94 -25.48 13.61 -6.50
CA ARG A 94 -25.58 15.07 -6.34
C ARG A 94 -25.31 15.46 -4.90
N ASP A 95 -25.93 14.75 -3.96
CA ASP A 95 -25.69 14.92 -2.52
C ASP A 95 -24.21 14.66 -2.19
N ALA A 96 -23.61 13.61 -2.79
CA ALA A 96 -22.18 13.36 -2.65
C ALA A 96 -21.32 14.52 -3.17
N ALA A 97 -21.64 15.06 -4.35
CA ALA A 97 -20.93 16.20 -4.92
C ALA A 97 -21.07 17.48 -4.07
N ASP A 98 -22.26 17.74 -3.53
CA ASP A 98 -22.52 18.89 -2.67
C ASP A 98 -21.73 18.79 -1.35
N LYS A 99 -21.80 17.63 -0.68
CA LYS A 99 -21.05 17.38 0.55
C LYS A 99 -19.54 17.39 0.34
N THR A 100 -19.08 16.84 -0.78
CA THR A 100 -17.65 16.90 -1.17
C THR A 100 -17.21 18.34 -1.38
N THR A 101 -17.99 19.13 -2.13
CA THR A 101 -17.70 20.55 -2.40
C THR A 101 -17.71 21.37 -1.11
N ALA A 102 -18.67 21.13 -0.21
CA ALA A 102 -18.76 21.80 1.07
C ALA A 102 -17.52 21.52 1.94
N LEU A 103 -17.11 20.25 2.03
CA LEU A 103 -15.93 19.85 2.79
C LEU A 103 -14.65 20.46 2.23
N LEU A 104 -14.47 20.45 0.91
CA LEU A 104 -13.33 21.08 0.24
C LEU A 104 -13.26 22.58 0.53
N ARG A 105 -14.40 23.28 0.48
CA ARG A 105 -14.49 24.72 0.79
C ARG A 105 -14.19 25.02 2.26
N GLU A 106 -14.75 24.23 3.18
CA GLU A 106 -14.50 24.36 4.62
C GLU A 106 -13.00 24.16 4.93
N ALA A 107 -12.36 23.22 4.25
CA ALA A 107 -10.93 22.97 4.37
C ALA A 107 -10.06 24.03 3.66
N GLY A 108 -10.64 24.97 2.91
CA GLY A 108 -9.90 25.92 2.07
C GLY A 108 -9.13 25.25 0.93
N ALA A 109 -9.52 24.05 0.52
CA ALA A 109 -8.88 23.29 -0.54
C ALA A 109 -9.19 23.90 -1.91
N VAL A 110 -8.15 24.27 -2.65
CA VAL A 110 -8.25 24.89 -3.97
C VAL A 110 -7.84 23.91 -5.06
N ARG A 111 -6.78 23.13 -4.80
CA ARG A 111 -6.16 22.21 -5.75
C ARG A 111 -6.44 20.78 -5.34
N VAL A 112 -7.15 20.03 -6.18
CA VAL A 112 -7.59 18.67 -5.86
C VAL A 112 -7.07 17.69 -6.89
N ALA A 113 -6.28 16.72 -6.44
CA ALA A 113 -5.82 15.63 -7.27
C ALA A 113 -6.99 14.72 -7.63
N LEU A 114 -7.10 14.36 -8.90
CA LEU A 114 -8.16 13.53 -9.42
C LEU A 114 -7.59 12.51 -10.40
N PRO A 115 -7.25 11.30 -9.92
CA PRO A 115 -6.93 10.21 -10.82
C PRO A 115 -8.16 9.79 -11.63
N ASP A 116 -7.88 9.23 -12.79
CA ASP A 116 -8.91 8.88 -13.74
C ASP A 116 -9.61 7.58 -13.34
N HIS A 117 -10.87 7.68 -12.91
CA HIS A 117 -11.66 6.52 -12.50
C HIS A 117 -13.11 6.62 -13.00
N PRO A 118 -13.71 5.52 -13.52
CA PRO A 118 -15.07 5.56 -14.08
C PRO A 118 -16.12 6.12 -13.12
N PHE A 119 -16.01 5.81 -11.82
CA PHE A 119 -16.94 6.30 -10.81
C PHE A 119 -16.76 7.80 -10.52
N THR A 120 -15.53 8.29 -10.36
CA THR A 120 -15.29 9.71 -10.06
C THR A 120 -15.68 10.61 -11.24
N ARG A 121 -15.55 10.13 -12.49
CA ARG A 121 -16.06 10.82 -13.69
C ARG A 121 -17.57 11.14 -13.64
N ARG A 122 -18.37 10.39 -12.85
CA ARG A 122 -19.80 10.65 -12.69
C ARG A 122 -20.09 11.76 -11.67
N VAL A 123 -19.22 11.95 -10.68
CA VAL A 123 -19.39 12.94 -9.60
C VAL A 123 -18.71 14.26 -9.94
N VAL A 124 -17.55 14.20 -10.59
CA VAL A 124 -16.71 15.36 -10.92
C VAL A 124 -17.44 16.48 -11.66
N PRO A 125 -18.29 16.22 -12.68
CA PRO A 125 -19.05 17.29 -13.35
C PRO A 125 -20.02 18.05 -12.43
N LEU A 126 -20.35 17.47 -11.28
CA LEU A 126 -21.25 18.05 -10.29
C LEU A 126 -20.51 18.85 -9.21
N LEU A 127 -19.17 18.84 -9.19
CA LEU A 127 -18.35 19.64 -8.27
C LEU A 127 -18.26 21.09 -8.76
N GLN A 128 -18.33 22.06 -7.84
CA GLN A 128 -18.36 23.48 -8.18
C GLN A 128 -17.21 24.28 -7.54
N GLY A 129 -16.48 25.02 -8.39
CA GLY A 129 -15.45 25.97 -7.92
C GLY A 129 -14.17 25.30 -7.39
N ILE A 130 -13.84 24.11 -7.91
CA ILE A 130 -12.65 23.34 -7.53
C ILE A 130 -11.70 23.25 -8.73
N THR A 131 -10.40 23.43 -8.51
CA THR A 131 -9.38 23.18 -9.54
C THR A 131 -8.94 21.72 -9.47
N LEU A 132 -9.26 20.95 -10.50
CA LEU A 132 -8.92 19.54 -10.58
C LEU A 132 -7.59 19.36 -11.31
N ILE A 133 -6.69 18.58 -10.70
CA ILE A 133 -5.39 18.20 -11.26
C ILE A 133 -5.47 16.73 -11.64
N GLY A 134 -5.46 16.44 -12.94
CA GLY A 134 -5.53 15.08 -13.48
C GLY A 134 -4.16 14.46 -13.74
N PRO A 135 -4.12 13.18 -14.14
CA PRO A 135 -2.91 12.58 -14.69
C PRO A 135 -2.47 13.31 -15.98
N PRO A 136 -1.18 13.25 -16.36
CA PRO A 136 -0.69 13.86 -17.59
C PRO A 136 -1.36 13.24 -18.83
N ASP A 137 -1.60 14.07 -19.86
CA ASP A 137 -2.30 13.66 -21.10
C ASP A 137 -1.54 12.59 -21.92
N GLU A 138 -0.21 12.51 -21.80
CA GLU A 138 0.58 11.46 -22.41
C GLU A 138 1.13 10.47 -21.36
N PRO A 139 0.77 9.17 -21.46
CA PRO A 139 1.36 8.14 -20.62
C PRO A 139 2.84 7.97 -21.00
N GLY A 140 3.73 8.42 -20.13
CA GLY A 140 5.18 8.26 -20.33
C GLY A 140 5.59 6.81 -20.50
N VAL A 141 6.17 6.49 -21.66
CA VAL A 141 6.98 5.28 -21.81
C VAL A 141 8.32 5.55 -21.12
N GLY A 142 8.50 5.01 -19.91
CA GLY A 142 9.69 5.25 -19.08
C GLY A 142 9.60 6.52 -18.22
N ASP A 143 10.70 6.86 -17.52
CA ASP A 143 10.84 7.92 -16.49
C ASP A 143 10.56 9.38 -16.98
N GLN A 144 10.02 9.54 -18.20
CA GLN A 144 9.90 10.83 -18.90
C GLN A 144 8.47 11.26 -19.27
N GLY A 145 7.42 10.50 -18.94
CA GLY A 145 6.09 11.09 -18.71
C GLY A 145 5.98 11.44 -17.25
N THR A 146 6.79 12.40 -16.82
CA THR A 146 7.05 12.63 -15.41
C THR A 146 5.80 13.24 -14.79
N VAL A 147 5.11 12.45 -13.95
CA VAL A 147 4.11 12.98 -13.01
C VAL A 147 4.69 14.24 -12.38
N ASN A 148 4.00 15.38 -12.52
CA ASN A 148 4.49 16.63 -11.95
C ASN A 148 4.39 16.55 -10.41
N LEU A 149 5.42 15.99 -9.79
CA LEU A 149 5.51 15.77 -8.34
C LEU A 149 5.29 17.07 -7.59
N GLY A 150 5.83 18.18 -8.11
CA GLY A 150 5.65 19.51 -7.52
C GLY A 150 4.20 19.99 -7.57
N GLU A 151 3.43 19.58 -8.57
CA GLU A 151 2.03 19.93 -8.68
C GLU A 151 1.15 19.12 -7.74
N LEU A 152 1.39 17.80 -7.70
CA LEU A 152 0.65 16.89 -6.82
C LEU A 152 0.97 17.16 -5.34
N ALA A 153 2.21 17.55 -5.01
CA ALA A 153 2.61 17.94 -3.66
C ALA A 153 1.96 19.26 -3.19
N ARG A 154 1.43 20.07 -4.12
CA ARG A 154 0.66 21.29 -3.83
C ARG A 154 -0.85 21.06 -3.82
N CYS A 155 -1.30 19.83 -4.02
CA CYS A 155 -2.72 19.52 -3.91
C CYS A 155 -3.14 19.45 -2.44
N ASP A 156 -4.25 20.09 -2.12
CA ASP A 156 -4.82 20.16 -0.77
C ASP A 156 -5.64 18.91 -0.45
N ALA A 157 -6.19 18.26 -1.48
CA ALA A 157 -6.95 17.04 -1.35
C ALA A 157 -6.76 16.10 -2.57
N ALA A 158 -7.13 14.83 -2.40
CA ALA A 158 -7.35 13.89 -3.48
C ALA A 158 -8.79 13.38 -3.45
N ILE A 159 -9.41 13.24 -4.61
CA ILE A 159 -10.68 12.51 -4.78
C ILE A 159 -10.37 11.20 -5.48
N LEU A 160 -10.71 10.09 -4.83
CA LEU A 160 -10.43 8.74 -5.29
C LEU A 160 -11.70 7.89 -5.19
N SER A 161 -11.70 6.73 -5.86
CA SER A 161 -12.71 5.70 -5.68
C SER A 161 -12.02 4.39 -5.35
N PRO A 162 -12.46 3.66 -4.31
CA PRO A 162 -11.92 2.35 -4.02
C PRO A 162 -12.55 1.28 -4.93
N GLU A 163 -11.89 0.12 -4.98
CA GLU A 163 -12.44 -1.12 -5.55
C GLU A 163 -13.38 -1.80 -4.55
N TYR A 164 -13.01 -1.78 -3.26
CA TYR A 164 -13.80 -2.35 -2.17
C TYR A 164 -13.69 -1.55 -0.88
N LEU A 165 -14.74 -1.63 -0.06
CA LEU A 165 -14.77 -1.14 1.32
C LEU A 165 -14.91 -2.32 2.27
N LEU A 166 -14.02 -2.44 3.25
CA LEU A 166 -13.95 -3.55 4.20
C LEU A 166 -14.59 -3.14 5.53
N ALA A 167 -15.77 -3.70 5.81
CA ALA A 167 -16.57 -3.31 6.96
C ALA A 167 -15.92 -3.66 8.30
N ASP A 168 -15.20 -4.78 8.40
CA ASP A 168 -14.58 -5.20 9.64
C ASP A 168 -13.50 -4.25 10.17
N SER A 169 -12.77 -3.62 9.26
CA SER A 169 -11.56 -2.84 9.52
C SER A 169 -11.73 -1.35 9.22
N GLY A 170 -12.84 -0.96 8.58
CA GLY A 170 -13.03 0.43 8.13
C GLY A 170 -12.04 0.81 7.02
N SER A 171 -11.59 -0.18 6.24
CA SER A 171 -10.54 0.00 5.24
C SER A 171 -11.09 0.16 3.84
N ALA A 172 -10.37 0.87 2.99
CA ALA A 172 -10.63 0.94 1.56
C ALA A 172 -9.49 0.25 0.80
N LEU A 173 -9.85 -0.59 -0.18
CA LEU A 173 -8.89 -1.18 -1.12
C LEU A 173 -8.90 -0.36 -2.40
N LEU A 174 -7.78 0.27 -2.74
CA LEU A 174 -7.62 1.08 -3.96
C LEU A 174 -6.66 0.40 -4.93
N ALA A 175 -6.97 0.49 -6.22
CA ALA A 175 -6.03 0.19 -7.30
C ALA A 175 -5.22 1.45 -7.63
N ALA A 176 -3.91 1.28 -7.83
CA ALA A 176 -2.99 2.33 -8.25
C ALA A 176 -2.20 1.86 -9.49
N PRO A 177 -2.82 1.89 -10.68
CA PRO A 177 -2.18 1.40 -11.90
C PRO A 177 -1.06 2.32 -12.41
N THR A 178 -1.12 3.63 -12.11
CA THR A 178 -0.08 4.59 -12.50
C THR A 178 0.65 5.19 -11.30
N VAL A 179 1.77 5.85 -11.57
CA VAL A 179 2.49 6.64 -10.57
C VAL A 179 1.62 7.77 -10.03
N PHE A 180 0.75 8.37 -10.85
CA PHE A 180 -0.15 9.43 -10.41
C PHE A 180 -1.17 8.91 -9.41
N ASP A 181 -1.83 7.78 -9.71
CA ASP A 181 -2.80 7.14 -8.81
C ASP A 181 -2.18 6.84 -7.45
N ARG A 182 -0.99 6.21 -7.47
CA ARG A 182 -0.23 5.88 -6.27
C ARG A 182 0.02 7.12 -5.42
N LEU A 183 0.58 8.17 -6.02
CA LEU A 183 0.97 9.37 -5.27
C LEU A 183 -0.24 10.17 -4.80
N ALA A 184 -1.35 10.15 -5.53
CA ALA A 184 -2.59 10.81 -5.12
C ALA A 184 -3.20 10.18 -3.85
N ILE A 185 -2.94 8.89 -3.60
CA ILE A 185 -3.36 8.22 -2.36
C ILE A 185 -2.58 8.75 -1.14
N TYR A 186 -1.29 9.07 -1.32
CA TYR A 186 -0.39 9.36 -0.21
C TYR A 186 -0.08 10.84 0.02
N MET A 187 0.03 11.65 -1.04
CA MET A 187 0.62 12.99 -0.90
C MET A 187 -0.37 14.05 -0.39
N PRO A 188 -1.59 14.19 -0.94
CA PRO A 188 -2.48 15.25 -0.48
C PRO A 188 -2.91 15.03 0.98
N PRO A 189 -2.96 16.09 1.80
CA PRO A 189 -3.24 15.97 3.23
C PRO A 189 -4.68 15.53 3.52
N ILE A 190 -5.60 15.68 2.55
CA ILE A 190 -6.99 15.24 2.66
C ILE A 190 -7.26 14.16 1.59
N CYS A 191 -7.62 12.96 2.02
CA CYS A 191 -8.02 11.88 1.13
C CYS A 191 -9.54 11.70 1.18
N LEU A 192 -10.21 11.94 0.06
CA LEU A 192 -11.65 11.82 -0.10
C LEU A 192 -11.97 10.61 -0.98
N LEU A 193 -12.66 9.62 -0.41
CA LEU A 193 -13.09 8.43 -1.14
C LEU A 193 -14.56 8.56 -1.47
N LEU A 194 -14.91 8.48 -2.75
CA LEU A 194 -16.29 8.41 -3.22
C LEU A 194 -16.59 6.95 -3.57
N ALA A 195 -17.56 6.34 -2.91
CA ALA A 195 -17.84 4.92 -3.07
C ALA A 195 -19.34 4.62 -3.04
N PRO A 196 -19.87 3.83 -3.97
CA PRO A 196 -21.23 3.32 -3.83
C PRO A 196 -21.28 2.23 -2.76
N GLY A 197 -22.41 2.14 -2.06
CA GLY A 197 -22.62 1.14 -1.00
C GLY A 197 -22.46 -0.32 -1.47
N SER A 198 -22.57 -0.59 -2.77
CA SER A 198 -22.33 -1.91 -3.38
C SER A 198 -20.88 -2.40 -3.28
N LEU A 199 -19.92 -1.52 -2.96
CA LEU A 199 -18.51 -1.91 -2.76
C LEU A 199 -18.22 -2.43 -1.35
N LEU A 200 -19.18 -2.34 -0.43
CA LEU A 200 -19.03 -2.89 0.92
C LEU A 200 -18.90 -4.41 0.88
N ARG A 201 -17.94 -4.90 1.66
CA ARG A 201 -17.60 -6.31 1.83
C ARG A 201 -17.25 -6.53 3.30
N GLU A 202 -17.46 -7.75 3.80
CA GLU A 202 -17.26 -8.04 5.22
C GLU A 202 -15.82 -7.86 5.69
N HIS A 203 -14.84 -8.32 4.89
CA HIS A 203 -13.42 -8.35 5.25
C HIS A 203 -12.53 -8.67 4.04
N LEU A 204 -11.21 -8.49 4.15
CA LEU A 204 -10.27 -8.70 3.05
C LEU A 204 -10.31 -10.13 2.44
N PRO A 205 -10.39 -11.23 3.24
CA PRO A 205 -10.51 -12.57 2.66
C PRO A 205 -11.73 -12.78 1.75
N HIS A 206 -12.85 -12.08 2.01
CA HIS A 206 -14.07 -12.15 1.19
C HIS A 206 -13.76 -11.70 -0.24
N VAL A 207 -13.02 -10.59 -0.39
CA VAL A 207 -12.77 -9.98 -1.70
C VAL A 207 -11.58 -10.61 -2.43
N TRP A 208 -10.73 -11.35 -1.73
CA TRP A 208 -9.46 -11.83 -2.27
C TRP A 208 -9.61 -12.67 -3.55
N GLN A 209 -10.67 -13.49 -3.63
CA GLN A 209 -10.94 -14.28 -4.83
C GLN A 209 -11.40 -13.44 -6.02
N GLU A 210 -12.41 -12.57 -5.82
CA GLU A 210 -12.89 -11.61 -6.84
C GLU A 210 -11.73 -10.76 -7.37
N PHE A 211 -10.90 -10.30 -6.45
CA PHE A 211 -9.74 -9.46 -6.70
C PHE A 211 -8.65 -10.16 -7.51
N ARG A 212 -8.26 -11.39 -7.15
CA ARG A 212 -7.23 -12.14 -7.88
C ARG A 212 -7.59 -12.32 -9.36
N THR A 213 -8.86 -12.61 -9.64
CA THR A 213 -9.34 -12.79 -11.02
C THR A 213 -9.30 -11.48 -11.83
N GLN A 214 -9.49 -10.33 -11.19
CA GLN A 214 -9.37 -9.02 -11.85
C GLN A 214 -7.90 -8.67 -12.11
N TRP A 215 -7.00 -9.01 -11.19
CA TRP A 215 -5.57 -8.73 -11.29
C TRP A 215 -4.89 -9.43 -12.46
N ASP A 216 -5.19 -10.72 -12.69
CA ASP A 216 -4.61 -11.50 -13.78
C ASP A 216 -4.90 -10.90 -15.18
N ARG A 217 -5.76 -9.88 -15.26
CA ARG A 217 -6.21 -9.20 -16.48
C ARG A 217 -5.72 -7.74 -16.62
N SER A 218 -4.96 -7.20 -15.67
CA SER A 218 -4.57 -5.77 -15.65
C SER A 218 -3.03 -5.57 -15.67
N PRO A 219 -2.50 -4.46 -16.23
CA PRO A 219 -1.06 -4.23 -16.27
C PRO A 219 -0.49 -3.83 -14.89
N ALA A 220 0.83 -3.96 -14.75
CA ALA A 220 1.60 -3.74 -13.53
C ALA A 220 1.22 -2.44 -12.77
N GLY A 221 0.77 -2.60 -11.52
CA GLY A 221 0.45 -1.53 -10.58
C GLY A 221 0.63 -1.98 -9.13
N GLU A 222 0.08 -1.25 -8.17
CA GLU A 222 -0.04 -1.69 -6.78
C GLU A 222 -1.48 -1.58 -6.29
N PHE A 223 -1.77 -2.25 -5.18
CA PHE A 223 -2.99 -2.02 -4.44
C PHE A 223 -2.68 -1.53 -3.05
N VAL A 224 -3.49 -0.59 -2.60
CA VAL A 224 -3.29 0.09 -1.33
C VAL A 224 -4.49 -0.17 -0.45
N VAL A 225 -4.25 -0.76 0.71
CA VAL A 225 -5.25 -0.85 1.78
C VAL A 225 -5.09 0.39 2.66
N VAL A 226 -6.07 1.28 2.61
CA VAL A 226 -6.09 2.51 3.41
C VAL A 226 -6.99 2.31 4.62
N THR A 227 -6.43 2.43 5.83
CA THR A 227 -7.13 2.19 7.10
C THR A 227 -6.98 3.41 8.02
N GLY A 228 -7.88 4.38 7.84
CA GLY A 228 -7.82 5.67 8.52
C GLY A 228 -6.76 6.61 7.91
N PRO A 229 -6.61 7.82 8.47
CA PRO A 229 -5.51 8.72 8.15
C PRO A 229 -4.15 8.06 8.41
N SER A 230 -3.10 8.59 7.79
CA SER A 230 -1.73 8.15 8.04
C SER A 230 -1.38 8.36 9.52
N ARG A 231 -0.77 7.35 10.13
CA ARG A 231 -0.44 7.32 11.56
C ARG A 231 1.04 7.06 11.72
N THR A 232 1.74 7.95 12.40
CA THR A 232 3.11 7.72 12.84
C THR A 232 3.14 7.89 14.34
N ALA A 233 3.51 6.82 15.06
CA ALA A 233 3.82 6.94 16.46
C ALA A 233 5.30 7.33 16.57
N ASP A 234 5.57 8.45 17.26
CA ASP A 234 6.94 8.73 17.68
C ASP A 234 7.40 7.67 18.70
N ILE A 235 8.70 7.50 18.88
CA ILE A 235 9.31 6.53 19.81
C ILE A 235 8.75 6.70 21.25
N GLU A 236 8.29 7.92 21.57
CA GLU A 236 7.61 8.27 22.82
C GLU A 236 6.14 7.82 22.91
N LYS A 237 5.63 7.04 21.94
CA LYS A 237 4.24 6.55 21.81
C LYS A 237 3.19 7.67 21.66
N LYS A 238 3.59 8.86 21.24
CA LYS A 238 2.66 9.92 20.86
C LYS A 238 2.23 9.68 19.42
N LEU A 239 0.94 9.44 19.23
CA LEU A 239 0.35 9.28 17.91
C LEU A 239 0.28 10.64 17.23
N VAL A 240 0.95 10.76 16.08
CA VAL A 240 0.85 11.93 15.21
C VAL A 240 0.18 11.48 13.90
N LEU A 241 -0.88 12.19 13.50
CA LEU A 241 -1.58 11.92 12.25
C LEU A 241 -0.93 12.69 11.10
N GLY A 242 -0.75 12.02 9.96
CA GLY A 242 -0.36 12.59 8.68
C GLY A 242 1.04 13.19 8.60
N VAL A 243 2.03 12.52 9.20
CA VAL A 243 3.46 12.86 9.03
C VAL A 243 3.96 12.45 7.63
N HIS A 244 3.58 11.25 7.19
CA HIS A 244 4.04 10.65 5.93
C HIS A 244 2.90 10.31 4.95
N GLY A 245 1.70 10.82 5.19
CA GLY A 245 0.54 10.59 4.34
C GLY A 245 -0.65 11.48 4.71
N PRO A 246 -1.88 11.17 4.24
CA PRO A 246 -3.05 12.01 4.49
C PRO A 246 -3.31 12.20 5.99
N LYS A 247 -3.59 13.44 6.38
CA LYS A 247 -3.97 13.85 7.75
C LYS A 247 -5.45 13.57 8.02
N LYS A 248 -6.27 13.58 6.96
CA LYS A 248 -7.71 13.37 7.02
C LYS A 248 -8.12 12.35 5.96
N LEU A 249 -8.97 11.41 6.34
CA LEU A 249 -9.60 10.44 5.45
C LEU A 249 -11.12 10.56 5.60
N VAL A 250 -11.82 10.79 4.50
CA VAL A 250 -13.29 10.87 4.48
C VAL A 250 -13.83 9.94 3.41
N VAL A 251 -14.80 9.11 3.76
CA VAL A 251 -15.48 8.21 2.84
C VAL A 251 -16.92 8.67 2.66
N PHE A 252 -17.27 9.09 1.45
CA PHE A 252 -18.63 9.40 1.04
C PHE A 252 -19.28 8.13 0.50
N LEU A 253 -20.23 7.60 1.26
CA LEU A 253 -20.90 6.34 0.98
C LEU A 253 -22.25 6.61 0.32
N ILE A 254 -22.37 6.22 -0.95
CA ILE A 254 -23.45 6.65 -1.84
C ILE A 254 -24.47 5.52 -2.04
N ASP A 255 -25.74 5.81 -1.77
CA ASP A 255 -26.82 4.81 -1.84
C ASP A 255 -27.31 4.59 -3.26
N THR A 256 -27.65 5.67 -3.95
CA THR A 256 -28.25 5.62 -5.29
C THR A 256 -27.26 6.08 -6.33
N VAL A 257 -26.97 5.20 -7.28
CA VAL A 257 -26.02 5.44 -8.38
C VAL A 257 -26.72 5.32 -9.73
N LEU A 258 -27.81 6.06 -9.93
CA LEU A 258 -28.54 6.09 -11.20
C LEU A 258 -27.71 6.76 -12.31
#